data_AF-A0A845YA77-F1
#
_entry.id   AF-A0A845YA77-F1
#
_cell.length_a   1.000
_cell.length_b   1.000
_cell.length_c   1.000
_cell.angle_alpha   90.00
_cell.angle_beta   90.00
_cell.angle_gamma   90.00
#
_symmetry.space_group_name_H-M   'P 1'
#
loop_
_entity.id
_entity.type
_entity.pdbx_description
1 polymer ?
#
loop_
_entity_poly.entity_id
_entity_poly.type
_entity_poly.pdbx_seq_one_letter_code
_entity_poly.pdbx_strand_id
1 'polypeptide(L)'
;EGRWRDVLEGARQTPDIAVWRKKMLPLVLGAIPKLEVEAQQLLQQVYQLAAQNDFTGALALIKQIPQETPTGAKLQPKLVEYQQKQQIQAEYLLQQAYNRAQVRDFKGALQYLSQISPNTPAYQKAQVKITEYQQKQLFKEKVERKAKLRKLALKQQQGSSKVFDYQSSISSSTEETTSGFNPGVVWQEITSQ
;
A
#
# COMPACT_ATOMS: atom_id res chain seq x y z
N GLU A 1 -26.99 4.59 25.10
CA GLU A 1 -27.51 5.67 24.24
C GLU A 1 -28.11 5.21 22.88
N GLY A 2 -28.07 3.92 22.49
CA GLY A 2 -28.51 3.46 21.14
C GLY A 2 -30.01 3.39 20.83
N ARG A 3 -30.90 3.63 21.81
CA ARG A 3 -32.34 3.32 21.67
C ARG A 3 -33.06 4.09 20.56
N TRP A 4 -32.57 5.27 20.17
CA TRP A 4 -33.21 6.08 19.11
C TRP A 4 -32.80 5.64 17.70
N ARG A 5 -31.56 5.15 17.54
CA ARG A 5 -31.11 4.55 16.28
C ARG A 5 -31.87 3.25 16.01
N ASP A 6 -32.08 2.44 17.05
CA ASP A 6 -32.87 1.20 16.97
C ASP A 6 -34.33 1.46 16.55
N VAL A 7 -34.89 2.61 16.93
CA VAL A 7 -36.25 3.02 16.51
C VAL A 7 -36.31 3.29 15.01
N LEU A 8 -35.30 3.97 14.43
CA LEU A 8 -35.25 4.17 12.98
C LEU A 8 -34.98 2.87 12.23
N GLU A 9 -34.07 2.04 12.74
CA GLU A 9 -33.74 0.76 12.11
C GLU A 9 -34.94 -0.20 12.16
N GLY A 10 -35.61 -0.30 13.30
CA GLY A 10 -36.86 -1.05 13.42
C GLY A 10 -37.96 -0.51 12.51
N ALA A 11 -38.04 0.81 12.31
CA ALA A 11 -39.00 1.40 11.37
C ALA A 11 -38.69 1.02 9.92
N ARG A 12 -37.42 0.94 9.51
CA ARG A 12 -37.02 0.50 8.15
C ARG A 12 -37.31 -0.97 7.89
N GLN A 13 -37.22 -1.81 8.92
CA GLN A 13 -37.47 -3.25 8.81
C GLN A 13 -38.95 -3.62 8.94
N THR A 14 -39.79 -2.67 9.36
CA THR A 14 -41.22 -2.90 9.52
C THR A 14 -41.91 -2.96 8.15
N PRO A 15 -42.73 -4.00 7.87
CA PRO A 15 -43.49 -4.08 6.63
C PRO A 15 -44.36 -2.85 6.42
N ASP A 16 -44.45 -2.38 5.19
CA ASP A 16 -45.16 -1.15 4.85
C ASP A 16 -46.68 -1.34 4.81
N ILE A 17 -47.27 -1.62 5.97
CA ILE A 17 -48.72 -1.71 6.16
C ILE A 17 -49.21 -0.62 7.10
N ALA A 18 -50.35 -0.02 6.75
CA ALA A 18 -50.86 1.22 7.34
C ALA A 18 -50.95 1.18 8.87
N VAL A 19 -51.31 0.02 9.45
CA VAL A 19 -51.45 -0.16 10.89
C VAL A 19 -50.10 -0.05 11.61
N TRP A 20 -49.06 -0.71 11.10
CA TRP A 20 -47.73 -0.63 11.69
C TRP A 20 -47.09 0.74 11.49
N ARG A 21 -47.29 1.35 10.31
CA ARG A 21 -46.83 2.72 10.04
C ARG A 21 -47.41 3.72 11.05
N LYS A 22 -48.72 3.65 11.32
CA LYS A 22 -49.40 4.51 12.31
C LYS A 22 -48.85 4.32 13.73
N LYS A 23 -48.51 3.09 14.11
CA LYS A 23 -47.92 2.77 15.42
C LYS A 23 -46.49 3.27 15.56
N MET A 24 -45.69 3.17 14.49
CA MET A 24 -44.28 3.56 14.49
C MET A 24 -44.06 5.08 14.36
N LEU A 25 -44.98 5.79 13.70
CA LEU A 25 -44.88 7.22 13.45
C LEU A 25 -44.51 8.08 14.67
N PRO A 26 -45.21 7.99 15.84
CA PRO A 26 -44.85 8.80 17.00
C PRO A 26 -43.47 8.48 17.57
N LEU A 27 -43.02 7.22 17.47
CA LEU A 27 -41.69 6.81 17.93
C LEU A 27 -40.59 7.41 17.04
N VAL A 28 -40.78 7.33 15.72
CA VAL A 28 -39.87 7.91 14.73
C VAL A 28 -39.79 9.43 14.90
N LEU A 29 -40.93 10.11 15.03
CA LEU A 29 -40.97 11.56 15.24
C LEU A 29 -40.26 11.99 16.55
N GLY A 30 -40.36 11.18 17.61
CA GLY A 30 -39.63 11.41 18.85
C GLY A 30 -38.12 11.13 18.77
N ALA A 31 -37.70 10.25 17.87
CA ALA A 31 -36.30 9.87 17.66
C ALA A 31 -35.52 10.90 16.82
N ILE A 32 -36.14 11.46 15.78
CA ILE A 32 -35.51 12.42 14.85
C ILE A 32 -34.77 13.58 15.55
N PRO A 33 -35.36 14.36 16.48
CA PRO A 33 -34.66 15.49 17.08
C PRO A 33 -33.44 15.07 17.92
N LYS A 34 -33.46 13.87 18.51
CA LYS A 34 -32.32 13.34 19.27
C LYS A 34 -31.19 12.90 18.36
N LEU A 35 -31.54 12.26 17.25
CA LEU A 35 -30.59 11.86 16.23
C LEU A 35 -30.06 13.04 15.41
N GLU A 36 -30.80 14.15 15.33
CA GLU A 36 -30.31 15.37 14.68
C GLU A 36 -29.14 15.99 15.45
N VAL A 37 -29.16 15.99 16.79
CA VAL A 37 -28.02 16.46 17.59
C VAL A 37 -26.77 15.62 17.32
N GLU A 38 -26.94 14.29 17.31
CA GLU A 38 -25.86 13.36 16.99
C GLU A 38 -25.36 13.52 15.54
N ALA A 39 -26.29 13.69 14.58
CA ALA A 39 -25.97 13.92 13.18
C ALA A 39 -25.14 15.18 12.98
N GLN A 40 -25.44 16.26 13.70
CA GLN A 40 -24.66 17.51 13.65
C GLN A 40 -23.24 17.34 14.20
N GLN A 41 -23.08 16.57 15.28
CA GLN A 41 -21.75 16.25 15.83
C GLN A 41 -20.92 15.40 14.85
N LEU A 42 -21.54 14.39 14.24
CA LEU A 42 -20.89 13.59 13.19
C LEU A 42 -20.54 14.44 11.98
N LEU A 43 -21.42 15.36 11.57
CA LEU A 43 -21.16 16.29 10.46
C LEU A 43 -19.93 17.16 10.72
N GLN A 44 -19.75 17.64 11.95
CA GLN A 44 -18.57 18.41 12.32
C GLN A 44 -17.29 17.57 12.17
N GLN A 45 -17.30 16.32 12.59
CA GLN A 45 -16.17 15.38 12.43
C GLN A 45 -15.92 15.04 10.96
N VAL A 46 -16.98 14.88 10.15
CA VAL A 46 -16.88 14.70 8.69
C VAL A 46 -16.09 15.85 8.07
N TYR A 47 -16.40 17.10 8.44
CA TYR A 47 -15.68 18.26 7.93
C TYR A 47 -14.24 18.36 8.44
N GLN A 48 -13.96 17.94 9.67
CA GLN A 48 -12.59 17.88 10.20
C GLN A 48 -11.73 16.87 9.42
N LEU A 49 -12.23 15.67 9.16
CA LEU A 49 -11.53 14.66 8.37
C LEU A 49 -11.33 15.11 6.93
N ALA A 50 -12.37 15.69 6.31
CA ALA A 50 -12.27 16.22 4.95
C ALA A 50 -11.26 17.39 4.85
N ALA A 51 -11.16 18.25 5.86
CA ALA A 51 -10.16 19.31 5.93
C ALA A 51 -8.72 18.77 6.00
N GLN A 52 -8.54 17.55 6.54
CA GLN A 52 -7.27 16.82 6.57
C GLN A 52 -7.05 15.97 5.31
N ASN A 53 -7.92 16.06 4.30
CA ASN A 53 -7.95 15.20 3.11
C ASN A 53 -8.16 13.70 3.42
N ASP A 54 -8.68 13.36 4.61
CA ASP A 54 -9.13 12.01 4.91
C ASP A 54 -10.57 11.82 4.42
N PHE A 55 -10.73 11.71 3.10
CA PHE A 55 -12.04 11.46 2.49
C PHE A 55 -12.55 10.05 2.80
N THR A 56 -11.67 9.10 3.10
CA THR A 56 -12.08 7.74 3.47
C THR A 56 -12.77 7.72 4.84
N GLY A 57 -12.15 8.37 5.84
CA GLY A 57 -12.74 8.55 7.16
C GLY A 57 -14.00 9.41 7.11
N ALA A 58 -13.98 10.52 6.36
CA ALA A 58 -15.15 11.38 6.19
C ALA A 58 -16.35 10.61 5.61
N LEU A 59 -16.14 9.82 4.55
CA LEU A 59 -17.19 8.99 3.96
C LEU A 59 -17.67 7.88 4.91
N ALA A 60 -16.79 7.34 5.75
CA ALA A 60 -17.18 6.35 6.77
C ALA A 60 -18.11 6.97 7.83
N LEU A 61 -17.87 8.22 8.23
CA LEU A 61 -18.76 8.94 9.15
C LEU A 61 -20.08 9.37 8.51
N ILE A 62 -20.07 9.80 7.24
CA ILE A 62 -21.31 10.14 6.51
C ILE A 62 -22.29 8.97 6.52
N LYS A 63 -21.80 7.72 6.39
CA LYS A 63 -22.63 6.51 6.43
C LYS A 63 -23.31 6.27 7.80
N GLN A 64 -22.81 6.88 8.87
CA GLN A 64 -23.38 6.76 10.22
C GLN A 64 -24.49 7.78 10.48
N ILE A 65 -24.60 8.82 9.64
CA ILE A 65 -25.61 9.86 9.79
C ILE A 65 -26.94 9.35 9.21
N PRO A 66 -28.02 9.26 10.02
CA PRO A 66 -29.30 8.79 9.52
C PRO A 66 -29.87 9.75 8.47
N GLN A 67 -30.32 9.22 7.33
CA GLN A 67 -30.81 10.04 6.21
C GLN A 67 -32.15 10.73 6.52
N GLU A 68 -32.89 10.20 7.50
CA GLU A 68 -34.17 10.72 7.98
C GLU A 68 -34.03 12.02 8.77
N THR A 69 -32.81 12.39 9.19
CA THR A 69 -32.58 13.66 9.87
C THR A 69 -32.41 14.81 8.86
N PRO A 70 -32.76 16.06 9.23
CA PRO A 70 -32.48 17.23 8.41
C PRO A 70 -31.02 17.35 7.97
N THR A 71 -30.07 16.98 8.83
CA THR A 71 -28.65 16.93 8.51
C THR A 71 -28.33 15.85 7.47
N GLY A 72 -28.86 14.63 7.64
CA GLY A 72 -28.69 13.53 6.69
C GLY A 72 -29.22 13.83 5.29
N ALA A 73 -30.39 14.47 5.22
CA ALA A 73 -31.00 14.85 3.93
C ALA A 73 -30.14 15.84 3.12
N LYS A 74 -29.37 16.70 3.79
CA LYS A 74 -28.51 17.72 3.15
C LYS A 74 -27.12 17.21 2.75
N LEU A 75 -26.75 16.01 3.18
CA LEU A 75 -25.40 15.46 2.98
C LEU A 75 -25.15 14.80 1.63
N GLN A 76 -26.20 14.50 0.86
CA GLN A 76 -26.10 13.86 -0.45
C GLN A 76 -25.09 14.54 -1.41
N PRO A 77 -25.10 15.87 -1.63
CA PRO A 77 -24.10 16.50 -2.48
C PRO A 77 -22.66 16.35 -1.96
N LYS A 78 -22.46 16.38 -0.64
CA LYS A 78 -21.14 16.19 -0.02
C LYS A 78 -20.63 14.76 -0.14
N LEU A 79 -21.54 13.78 -0.09
CA LEU A 79 -21.21 12.38 -0.31
C LEU A 79 -20.60 12.20 -1.71
N VAL A 80 -21.26 12.72 -2.75
CA VAL A 80 -20.77 12.63 -4.14
C VAL A 80 -19.43 13.35 -4.30
N GLU A 81 -19.31 14.56 -3.76
CA GLU A 81 -18.07 15.35 -3.79
C GLU A 81 -16.90 14.57 -3.16
N TYR A 82 -17.11 13.98 -1.98
CA TYR A 82 -16.04 13.28 -1.26
C TYR A 82 -15.70 11.93 -1.88
N GLN A 83 -16.67 11.24 -2.50
CA GLN A 83 -16.39 10.05 -3.30
C GLN A 83 -15.48 10.38 -4.49
N GLN A 84 -15.76 11.49 -5.19
CA GLN A 84 -14.92 11.94 -6.29
C GLN A 84 -13.50 12.29 -5.81
N LYS A 85 -13.37 13.00 -4.68
CA LYS A 85 -12.07 13.32 -4.09
C LYS A 85 -11.30 12.07 -3.64
N GLN A 86 -11.97 11.11 -3.02
CA GLN A 86 -11.37 9.82 -2.66
C GLN A 86 -10.85 9.08 -3.90
N GLN A 87 -11.60 9.10 -5.00
CA GLN A 87 -11.18 8.48 -6.26
C GLN A 87 -9.92 9.15 -6.83
N ILE A 88 -9.90 10.48 -6.90
CA ILE A 88 -8.73 11.24 -7.39
C ILE A 88 -7.50 10.95 -6.51
N GLN A 89 -7.67 10.93 -5.20
CA GLN A 89 -6.59 10.59 -4.26
C GLN A 89 -6.07 9.17 -4.48
N ALA A 90 -6.97 8.19 -4.69
CA ALA A 90 -6.59 6.81 -4.95
C ALA A 90 -5.80 6.65 -6.26
N GLU A 91 -6.20 7.37 -7.31
CA GLU A 91 -5.46 7.40 -8.58
C GLU A 91 -4.08 8.04 -8.41
N TYR A 92 -3.99 9.15 -7.67
CA TYR A 92 -2.72 9.79 -7.35
C TYR A 92 -1.78 8.83 -6.59
N LEU A 93 -2.27 8.16 -5.55
CA LEU A 93 -1.51 7.18 -4.78
C LEU A 93 -1.01 6.02 -5.68
N LEU A 94 -1.86 5.54 -6.59
CA LEU A 94 -1.47 4.49 -7.53
C LEU A 94 -0.34 4.94 -8.45
N GLN A 95 -0.40 6.18 -8.96
CA GLN A 95 0.68 6.74 -9.78
C GLN A 95 1.97 6.95 -8.99
N GLN A 96 1.89 7.43 -7.73
CA GLN A 96 3.06 7.55 -6.86
C GLN A 96 3.73 6.19 -6.63
N ALA A 97 2.94 5.14 -6.43
CA ALA A 97 3.47 3.78 -6.32
C ALA A 97 4.21 3.34 -7.58
N TYR A 98 3.68 3.63 -8.77
CA TYR A 98 4.34 3.31 -10.03
C TYR A 98 5.67 4.05 -10.19
N ASN A 99 5.70 5.35 -9.88
CA ASN A 99 6.92 6.15 -9.94
C ASN A 99 8.00 5.60 -9.00
N ARG A 100 7.63 5.20 -7.77
CA ARG A 100 8.55 4.55 -6.83
C ARG A 100 9.06 3.20 -7.36
N ALA A 101 8.19 2.39 -7.94
CA ALA A 101 8.57 1.11 -8.51
C ALA A 101 9.50 1.25 -9.73
N GLN A 102 9.37 2.30 -10.55
CA GLN A 102 10.26 2.58 -11.68
C GLN A 102 11.72 2.75 -11.22
N VAL A 103 11.95 3.41 -10.09
CA VAL A 103 13.28 3.57 -9.48
C VAL A 103 13.68 2.39 -8.57
N ARG A 104 12.98 1.24 -8.67
CA ARG A 104 13.19 0.03 -7.86
C ARG A 104 13.05 0.25 -6.35
N ASP A 105 12.29 1.27 -5.95
CA ASP A 105 11.84 1.50 -4.58
C ASP A 105 10.49 0.80 -4.36
N PHE A 106 10.51 -0.52 -4.33
CA PHE A 106 9.30 -1.33 -4.13
C PHE A 106 8.72 -1.16 -2.73
N LYS A 107 9.57 -0.92 -1.72
CA LYS A 107 9.12 -0.63 -0.35
C LYS A 107 8.31 0.66 -0.30
N GLY A 108 8.81 1.75 -0.89
CA GLY A 108 8.08 3.01 -1.00
C GLY A 108 6.81 2.87 -1.84
N ALA A 109 6.87 2.10 -2.93
CA ALA A 109 5.67 1.82 -3.74
C ALA A 109 4.56 1.15 -2.92
N LEU A 110 4.90 0.14 -2.11
CA LEU A 110 3.95 -0.56 -1.25
C LEU A 110 3.28 0.36 -0.22
N GLN A 111 4.00 1.35 0.31
CA GLN A 111 3.43 2.34 1.25
C GLN A 111 2.33 3.20 0.63
N TYR A 112 2.45 3.55 -0.65
CA TYR A 112 1.39 4.28 -1.37
C TYR A 112 0.21 3.36 -1.68
N LEU A 113 0.47 2.13 -2.16
CA LEU A 113 -0.59 1.19 -2.51
C LEU A 113 -1.44 0.78 -1.30
N SER A 114 -0.85 0.67 -0.10
CA SER A 114 -1.59 0.31 1.11
C SER A 114 -2.58 1.37 1.59
N GLN A 115 -2.46 2.61 1.10
CA GLN A 115 -3.36 3.72 1.44
C GLN A 115 -4.59 3.78 0.52
N ILE A 116 -4.62 3.01 -0.56
CA ILE A 116 -5.74 3.02 -1.51
C ILE A 116 -6.94 2.31 -0.86
N SER A 117 -8.04 3.05 -0.71
CA SER A 117 -9.28 2.58 -0.11
C SER A 117 -9.98 1.50 -0.96
N PRO A 118 -10.60 0.47 -0.35
CA PRO A 118 -11.31 -0.60 -1.05
C PRO A 118 -12.54 -0.12 -1.84
N ASN A 119 -13.08 1.05 -1.49
CA ASN A 119 -14.27 1.60 -2.14
C ASN A 119 -13.93 2.41 -3.41
N THR A 120 -12.74 2.22 -3.98
CA THR A 120 -12.29 2.95 -5.18
C THR A 120 -12.00 1.98 -6.32
N PRO A 121 -12.35 2.32 -7.58
CA PRO A 121 -11.92 1.58 -8.77
C PRO A 121 -10.42 1.27 -8.85
N ALA A 122 -9.56 2.09 -8.23
CA ALA A 122 -8.11 1.86 -8.21
C ALA A 122 -7.67 0.68 -7.33
N TYR A 123 -8.50 0.23 -6.38
CA TYR A 123 -8.14 -0.77 -5.39
C TYR A 123 -7.74 -2.11 -5.99
N GLN A 124 -8.48 -2.61 -6.98
CA GLN A 124 -8.15 -3.89 -7.62
C GLN A 124 -6.77 -3.85 -8.29
N LYS A 125 -6.45 -2.74 -8.99
CA LYS A 125 -5.13 -2.53 -9.57
C LYS A 125 -4.05 -2.47 -8.49
N ALA A 126 -4.35 -1.81 -7.36
CA ALA A 126 -3.43 -1.73 -6.24
C ALA A 126 -3.12 -3.11 -5.64
N GLN A 127 -4.11 -3.97 -5.44
CA GLN A 127 -3.92 -5.32 -4.88
C GLN A 127 -3.04 -6.21 -5.76
N VAL A 128 -3.24 -6.16 -7.08
CA VAL A 128 -2.36 -6.86 -8.04
C VAL A 128 -0.92 -6.36 -7.90
N LYS A 129 -0.73 -5.04 -7.81
CA LYS A 129 0.58 -4.41 -7.73
C LYS A 129 1.27 -4.61 -6.39
N ILE A 130 0.50 -4.70 -5.30
CA ILE A 130 1.03 -5.07 -3.98
C ILE A 130 1.69 -6.44 -4.04
N THR A 131 0.99 -7.43 -4.61
CA THR A 131 1.53 -8.79 -4.76
C THR A 131 2.80 -8.80 -5.61
N GLU A 132 2.78 -8.10 -6.75
CA GLU A 132 3.94 -7.99 -7.64
C GLU A 132 5.15 -7.33 -6.95
N TYR A 133 4.93 -6.21 -6.26
CA TYR A 133 6.01 -5.43 -5.65
C TYR A 133 6.57 -6.09 -4.38
N GLN A 134 5.76 -6.84 -3.62
CA GLN A 134 6.24 -7.69 -2.53
C GLN A 134 7.24 -8.73 -3.05
N GLN A 135 6.91 -9.43 -4.14
CA GLN A 135 7.82 -10.42 -4.74
C GLN A 135 9.13 -9.77 -5.21
N LYS A 136 9.04 -8.63 -5.92
CA LYS A 136 10.21 -7.89 -6.40
C LYS A 136 11.08 -7.37 -5.24
N GLN A 137 10.47 -6.91 -4.15
CA GLN A 137 11.19 -6.48 -2.95
C GLN A 137 11.96 -7.63 -2.31
N LEU A 138 11.30 -8.79 -2.12
CA LEU A 138 11.94 -9.98 -1.55
C LEU A 138 13.11 -10.46 -2.42
N PHE A 139 12.96 -10.43 -3.74
CA PHE A 139 14.05 -10.78 -4.65
C PHE A 139 15.24 -9.81 -4.53
N LYS A 140 14.97 -8.50 -4.51
CA LYS A 140 16.00 -7.46 -4.33
C LYS A 140 16.80 -7.69 -3.03
N GLU A 141 16.12 -7.92 -1.92
CA GLU A 141 16.76 -8.17 -0.62
C GLU A 141 17.63 -9.44 -0.63
N LYS A 142 17.18 -10.51 -1.30
CA LYS A 142 17.97 -11.74 -1.46
C LYS A 142 19.25 -11.48 -2.24
N VAL A 143 19.18 -10.73 -3.33
CA VAL A 143 20.34 -10.37 -4.17
C VAL A 143 21.31 -9.49 -3.38
N GLU A 144 20.82 -8.46 -2.70
CA GLU A 144 21.63 -7.55 -1.89
C GLU A 144 22.32 -8.29 -0.74
N ARG A 145 21.61 -9.20 -0.06
CA ARG A 145 22.18 -10.04 0.99
C ARG A 145 23.32 -10.90 0.45
N LYS A 146 23.12 -11.57 -0.69
CA LYS A 146 24.16 -12.39 -1.32
C LYS A 146 25.38 -11.56 -1.71
N ALA A 147 25.17 -10.38 -2.29
CA ALA A 147 26.26 -9.46 -2.65
C ALA A 147 27.04 -8.98 -1.42
N LYS A 148 26.33 -8.64 -0.33
CA LYS A 148 26.95 -8.24 0.95
C LYS A 148 27.80 -9.37 1.53
N LEU A 149 27.28 -10.59 1.57
CA LEU A 149 28.03 -11.76 2.05
C LEU A 149 29.30 -12.00 1.22
N ARG A 150 29.22 -11.92 -0.10
CA ARG A 150 30.39 -12.04 -0.98
C ARG A 150 31.44 -10.96 -0.70
N LYS A 151 31.01 -9.70 -0.53
CA LYS A 151 31.91 -8.58 -0.20
C LYS A 151 32.61 -8.78 1.16
N LEU A 152 31.88 -9.31 2.14
CA LEU A 152 32.45 -9.62 3.46
C LEU A 152 33.50 -10.73 3.39
N ALA A 153 33.24 -11.80 2.61
CA ALA A 153 34.20 -12.89 2.40
C ALA A 153 35.51 -12.41 1.73
N LEU A 154 35.41 -11.59 0.68
CA LEU A 154 36.60 -11.02 0.02
C LEU A 154 37.45 -10.15 0.98
N LYS A 155 36.80 -9.38 1.86
CA LYS A 155 37.50 -8.54 2.84
C LYS A 155 38.28 -9.36 3.86
N GLN A 156 37.76 -10.53 4.27
CA GLN A 156 38.46 -11.44 5.19
C GLN A 156 39.67 -12.11 4.53
N GLN A 157 39.58 -12.47 3.25
CA GLN A 157 40.72 -13.04 2.51
C GLN A 157 41.87 -12.03 2.34
N GLN A 158 41.58 -10.75 2.08
CA GLN A 158 42.62 -9.70 1.99
C GLN A 158 43.25 -9.34 3.35
N GLY A 159 42.56 -9.59 4.47
CA GLY A 159 43.12 -9.44 5.82
C GLY A 159 44.08 -10.57 6.20
N SER A 160 43.87 -11.77 5.66
CA SER A 160 44.73 -12.94 5.92
C SER A 160 46.00 -12.97 5.06
N SER A 161 46.05 -12.28 3.92
CA SER A 161 47.25 -12.22 3.06
C SER A 161 48.33 -11.21 3.53
N LYS A 162 48.13 -10.50 4.65
CA LYS A 162 49.15 -9.60 5.22
C LYS A 162 50.01 -10.23 6.33
N VAL A 163 49.84 -11.51 6.62
CA VAL A 163 50.62 -12.22 7.65
C VAL A 163 51.09 -13.57 7.09
N PHE A 164 51.96 -13.55 6.08
CA PHE A 164 52.89 -14.65 5.82
C PHE A 164 54.05 -14.15 4.96
N ASP A 165 54.83 -13.23 5.52
CA ASP A 165 56.16 -12.89 5.02
C ASP A 165 57.16 -13.66 5.90
N TYR A 166 57.35 -14.94 5.60
CA TYR A 166 58.51 -15.68 6.08
C TYR A 166 59.53 -15.69 4.96
N GLN A 167 60.55 -14.84 5.13
CA GLN A 167 61.80 -14.91 4.40
C GLN A 167 62.36 -16.32 4.49
N SER A 168 62.57 -16.94 3.33
CA SER A 168 63.42 -18.10 3.15
C SER A 168 64.19 -17.87 1.85
N SER A 169 65.27 -17.11 1.98
CA SER A 169 66.33 -16.99 0.98
C SER A 169 67.14 -18.27 0.99
N ILE A 170 67.17 -19.04 -0.10
CA ILE A 170 68.36 -19.78 -0.57
C ILE A 170 68.32 -19.71 -2.10
N SER A 171 69.35 -19.06 -2.65
CA SER A 171 69.72 -19.09 -4.06
C SER A 171 70.33 -20.44 -4.42
N SER A 172 69.99 -20.97 -5.59
CA SER A 172 71.00 -21.54 -6.49
C SER A 172 70.52 -21.46 -7.94
N SER A 173 71.36 -20.82 -8.73
CA SER A 173 71.27 -20.50 -10.14
C SER A 173 71.30 -21.72 -11.07
N THR A 174 70.63 -21.62 -12.22
CA THR A 174 71.14 -21.75 -13.62
C THR A 174 69.92 -21.72 -14.55
N GLU A 175 69.68 -20.61 -15.25
CA GLU A 175 70.10 -20.31 -16.64
C GLU A 175 69.16 -20.85 -17.74
N GLU A 176 68.65 -19.89 -18.51
CA GLU A 176 68.31 -19.88 -19.95
C GLU A 176 67.34 -20.96 -20.49
N THR A 177 66.26 -20.63 -21.22
CA THR A 177 66.30 -19.98 -22.53
C THR A 177 64.87 -19.57 -22.97
N THR A 178 64.75 -18.35 -23.51
CA THR A 178 63.87 -17.87 -24.58
C THR A 178 62.58 -18.64 -24.96
N SER A 179 61.44 -17.97 -24.88
CA SER A 179 60.77 -17.36 -26.05
C SER A 179 59.34 -17.00 -25.68
N GLY A 180 58.96 -15.76 -25.97
CA GLY A 180 57.57 -15.33 -25.84
C GLY A 180 56.74 -15.87 -26.98
N PHE A 181 55.47 -16.17 -26.72
CA PHE A 181 54.35 -15.82 -27.60
C PHE A 181 53.03 -16.17 -26.89
N ASN A 182 52.18 -15.17 -26.78
CA ASN A 182 50.72 -15.24 -26.60
C ASN A 182 50.22 -14.21 -27.62
N PRO A 183 49.10 -14.36 -28.37
CA PRO A 183 47.96 -15.28 -28.22
C PRO A 183 47.48 -15.93 -29.54
N GLY A 184 46.54 -16.88 -29.51
CA GLY A 184 45.89 -17.35 -30.75
C GLY A 184 44.98 -18.58 -30.63
N VAL A 185 43.68 -18.32 -30.46
CA VAL A 185 42.48 -18.95 -31.08
C VAL A 185 42.44 -20.47 -31.39
N VAL A 186 41.19 -20.99 -31.28
CA VAL A 186 40.57 -22.19 -31.91
C VAL A 186 40.83 -23.53 -31.17
N TRP A 187 39.86 -24.39 -30.81
CA TRP A 187 38.68 -24.97 -31.49
C TRP A 187 37.67 -25.50 -30.43
N GLN A 188 36.38 -25.81 -30.67
CA GLN A 188 35.72 -26.32 -31.88
C GLN A 188 34.18 -26.20 -31.72
N GLU A 189 33.50 -25.75 -32.77
CA GLU A 189 32.03 -25.78 -32.91
C GLU A 189 31.52 -27.21 -33.13
N ILE A 190 30.33 -27.47 -32.61
CA ILE A 190 29.57 -28.72 -32.76
C ILE A 190 28.91 -28.71 -34.16
N THR A 191 29.13 -29.77 -34.93
CA THR A 191 28.56 -29.99 -36.26
C THR A 191 27.11 -30.47 -36.22
N SER A 192 26.30 -29.99 -37.16
CA SER A 192 24.95 -30.49 -37.48
C SER A 192 24.99 -31.58 -38.56
N GLN A 193 24.01 -32.48 -38.51
CA GLN A 193 23.33 -33.01 -39.71
C GLN A 193 21.84 -32.66 -39.61
#